data_AF-A0A8W8NUS6-F1
#
_entry.id   AF-A0A8W8NUS6-F1
#
_cell.length_a   1.000
_cell.length_b   1.000
_cell.length_c   1.000
_cell.angle_alpha   90.00
_cell.angle_beta   90.00
_cell.angle_gamma   90.00
#
_symmetry.space_group_name_H-M   'P 1'
#
loop_
_entity.id
_entity.type
_entity.pdbx_description
1 polymer ?
#
loop_
_entity_poly.entity_id
_entity_poly.type
_entity_poly.pdbx_seq_one_letter_code
_entity_poly.pdbx_strand_id
1 'polypeptide(L)'
;MPRRVHPNEQAEDRDPNKLNQHLKVKFHDVLEEAPALKSLELIWLCSQECYTCFNDCCYKLLTFFLAPFIAIWWGCGFALTAFEHVWCLTPINKNVYICCGTCFKGCFKYLFDCLVTPCTRACGGIFVVFHTDRPPTPRIRPKARQTKTASRDQKGEEENQDDDDDKNRKAAILAVPMVARESSYLSHNKGNALKSIQRQMGLYN
;
A
#
# COMPACT_ATOMS: atom_id res chain seq x y z
N MET A 1 -28.69 -45.55 -10.40
CA MET A 1 -29.75 -44.65 -10.92
C MET A 1 -29.13 -43.30 -11.25
N PRO A 2 -29.57 -42.55 -12.28
CA PRO A 2 -29.05 -41.21 -12.53
C PRO A 2 -29.47 -40.26 -11.40
N ARG A 3 -28.52 -39.43 -10.94
CA ARG A 3 -28.75 -38.34 -9.96
C ARG A 3 -29.96 -37.52 -10.42
N ARG A 4 -31.00 -37.36 -9.59
CA ARG A 4 -32.03 -36.35 -9.84
C ARG A 4 -31.38 -34.98 -9.67
N VAL A 5 -30.87 -34.44 -10.77
CA VAL A 5 -30.32 -33.10 -10.85
C VAL A 5 -31.48 -32.13 -10.62
N HIS A 6 -31.41 -31.33 -9.55
CA HIS A 6 -32.32 -30.20 -9.41
C HIS A 6 -32.07 -29.25 -10.60
N PRO A 7 -33.11 -28.76 -11.31
CA PRO A 7 -32.96 -28.04 -12.58
C PRO A 7 -32.02 -26.81 -12.57
N ASN A 8 -31.68 -26.28 -11.40
CA ASN A 8 -30.84 -25.09 -11.24
C ASN A 8 -29.38 -25.34 -10.80
N GLU A 9 -28.93 -26.59 -10.66
CA GLU A 9 -27.52 -26.88 -10.32
C GLU A 9 -26.87 -27.65 -11.47
N GLN A 10 -26.62 -26.93 -12.57
CA GLN A 10 -25.73 -27.44 -13.60
C GLN A 10 -24.32 -27.47 -13.01
N ALA A 11 -23.82 -28.69 -12.71
CA ALA A 11 -22.42 -28.88 -12.37
C ALA A 11 -21.60 -28.33 -13.53
N GLU A 12 -20.94 -27.19 -13.30
CA GLU A 12 -20.07 -26.53 -14.27
C GLU A 12 -19.08 -27.57 -14.79
N ASP A 13 -19.00 -27.72 -16.13
CA ASP A 13 -18.12 -28.69 -16.74
C ASP A 13 -16.66 -28.26 -16.50
N ARG A 14 -16.03 -28.86 -15.49
CA ARG A 14 -14.66 -28.57 -15.07
C ARG A 14 -13.60 -28.97 -16.11
N ASP A 15 -13.99 -29.65 -17.19
CA ASP A 15 -13.10 -30.05 -18.28
C ASP A 15 -13.80 -29.93 -19.65
N PRO A 16 -14.05 -28.69 -20.13
CA PRO A 16 -14.80 -28.47 -21.38
C PRO A 16 -14.06 -29.02 -22.61
N ASN A 17 -12.74 -29.10 -22.55
CA ASN A 17 -11.89 -29.63 -23.63
C ASN A 17 -11.63 -31.14 -23.51
N LYS A 18 -12.16 -31.80 -22.47
CA LYS A 18 -12.02 -33.24 -22.20
C LYS A 18 -10.57 -33.74 -22.24
N LEU A 19 -9.62 -32.93 -21.80
CA LEU A 19 -8.18 -33.26 -21.79
C LEU A 19 -7.81 -34.17 -20.61
N ASN A 20 -8.58 -34.09 -19.52
CA ASN A 20 -8.27 -34.72 -18.24
C ASN A 20 -9.14 -35.95 -17.97
N GLN A 21 -9.52 -36.69 -19.03
CA GLN A 21 -10.34 -37.90 -18.88
C GLN A 21 -9.68 -38.96 -18.01
N HIS A 22 -8.35 -39.04 -18.01
CA HIS A 22 -7.56 -39.98 -17.22
C HIS A 22 -7.61 -39.70 -15.70
N LEU A 23 -7.97 -38.48 -15.27
CA LEU A 23 -8.11 -38.12 -13.85
C LEU A 23 -9.51 -38.38 -13.31
N LYS A 24 -10.45 -38.81 -14.15
CA LYS A 24 -11.84 -39.09 -13.76
C LYS A 24 -11.93 -40.46 -13.10
N VAL A 25 -11.58 -40.51 -11.82
CA VAL A 25 -11.69 -41.72 -10.99
C VAL A 25 -13.16 -42.02 -10.72
N LYS A 26 -13.64 -43.19 -11.17
CA LYS A 26 -14.99 -43.67 -10.87
C LYS A 26 -14.97 -44.56 -9.63
N PHE A 27 -16.12 -44.71 -8.96
CA PHE A 27 -16.28 -45.65 -7.83
C PHE A 27 -15.77 -47.06 -8.16
N HIS A 28 -16.01 -47.51 -9.39
CA HIS A 28 -15.51 -48.80 -9.89
C HIS A 28 -13.98 -48.87 -10.01
N ASP A 29 -13.30 -47.76 -10.30
CA ASP A 29 -11.83 -47.73 -10.38
C ASP A 29 -11.18 -47.77 -9.00
N VAL A 30 -11.86 -47.29 -7.96
CA VAL A 30 -11.35 -47.32 -6.58
C VAL A 30 -11.41 -48.73 -5.98
N LEU A 31 -12.38 -49.54 -6.41
CA LEU A 31 -12.61 -50.88 -5.88
C LEU A 31 -12.03 -52.00 -6.75
N GLU A 32 -11.57 -51.70 -7.97
CA GLU A 32 -10.94 -52.63 -8.95
C GLU A 32 -11.66 -53.98 -9.17
N GLU A 33 -12.93 -54.13 -8.78
CA GLU A 33 -13.62 -55.41 -8.89
C GLU A 33 -14.03 -55.75 -10.33
N ALA A 34 -13.69 -56.98 -10.75
CA ALA A 34 -14.08 -57.53 -12.04
C ALA A 34 -15.62 -57.76 -12.11
N PRO A 35 -16.29 -57.35 -13.21
CA PRO A 35 -17.76 -57.38 -13.31
C PRO A 35 -18.39 -58.78 -13.25
N ALA A 36 -17.59 -59.85 -13.34
CA ALA A 36 -18.05 -61.24 -13.32
C ALA A 36 -18.23 -61.84 -11.92
N LEU A 37 -17.76 -61.17 -10.85
CA LEU A 37 -17.80 -61.65 -9.46
C LEU A 37 -18.86 -60.97 -8.59
N LYS A 38 -19.74 -60.16 -9.19
CA LYS A 38 -20.88 -59.55 -8.49
C LYS A 38 -21.87 -60.63 -8.03
N SER A 39 -21.76 -61.02 -6.77
CA SER A 39 -22.65 -62.01 -6.18
C SER A 39 -24.01 -61.44 -5.76
N LEU A 40 -24.13 -60.11 -5.56
CA LEU A 40 -25.39 -59.45 -5.17
C LEU A 40 -25.48 -57.99 -5.67
N GLU A 41 -26.32 -57.74 -6.69
CA GLU A 41 -26.55 -56.41 -7.31
C GLU A 41 -27.05 -55.34 -6.30
N LEU A 42 -27.84 -55.74 -5.30
CA LEU A 42 -28.41 -54.83 -4.29
C LEU A 42 -27.34 -54.26 -3.35
N ILE A 43 -26.38 -55.07 -2.92
CA ILE A 43 -25.30 -54.64 -2.02
C ILE A 43 -24.40 -53.66 -2.77
N TRP A 44 -24.11 -53.94 -4.04
CA TRP A 44 -23.31 -53.04 -4.86
C TRP A 44 -23.95 -51.67 -5.01
N LEU A 45 -25.23 -51.61 -5.35
CA LEU A 45 -25.95 -50.34 -5.48
C LEU A 45 -25.97 -49.59 -4.15
N CYS A 46 -26.25 -50.27 -3.05
CA CYS A 46 -26.24 -49.67 -1.71
C CYS A 46 -24.85 -49.09 -1.36
N SER A 47 -23.77 -49.84 -1.64
CA SER A 47 -22.41 -49.38 -1.38
C SER A 47 -22.03 -48.15 -2.21
N GLN A 48 -22.47 -48.08 -3.48
CA GLN A 48 -22.20 -46.97 -4.37
C GLN A 48 -22.90 -45.68 -3.91
N GLU A 49 -24.15 -45.78 -3.48
CA GLU A 49 -24.91 -44.63 -2.96
C GLU A 49 -24.37 -44.19 -1.59
N CYS A 50 -24.04 -45.12 -0.70
CA CYS A 50 -23.45 -44.83 0.61
C CYS A 50 -22.09 -44.13 0.48
N TYR A 51 -21.22 -44.63 -0.40
CA TYR A 51 -19.92 -44.01 -0.69
C TYR A 51 -20.08 -42.58 -1.21
N THR A 52 -20.99 -42.36 -2.17
CA THR A 52 -21.19 -41.03 -2.75
C THR A 52 -21.73 -40.04 -1.71
N CYS A 53 -22.67 -40.47 -0.87
CA CYS A 53 -23.23 -39.67 0.21
C CYS A 53 -22.18 -39.31 1.26
N PHE A 54 -21.42 -40.30 1.73
CA PHE A 54 -20.38 -40.10 2.73
C PHE A 54 -19.26 -39.20 2.21
N ASN A 55 -18.85 -39.38 0.95
CA ASN A 55 -17.81 -38.57 0.33
C ASN A 55 -18.22 -37.09 0.24
N ASP A 56 -19.43 -36.79 -0.24
CA ASP A 56 -19.92 -35.40 -0.31
C ASP A 56 -20.08 -34.79 1.10
N CYS A 57 -20.61 -35.57 2.04
CA CYS A 57 -20.78 -35.14 3.43
C CYS A 57 -19.44 -34.82 4.09
N CYS A 58 -18.46 -35.71 4.00
CA CYS A 58 -17.12 -35.52 4.57
C CYS A 58 -16.41 -34.31 3.97
N TYR A 59 -16.45 -34.11 2.66
CA TYR A 59 -15.83 -32.93 2.04
C TYR A 59 -16.47 -31.63 2.52
N LYS A 60 -17.80 -31.59 2.61
CA LYS A 60 -18.52 -30.40 3.07
C LYS A 60 -18.27 -30.12 4.55
N LEU A 61 -18.32 -31.13 5.41
CA LEU A 61 -18.01 -31.01 6.83
C LEU A 61 -16.56 -30.55 7.03
N LEU A 62 -15.61 -31.19 6.35
CA LEU A 62 -14.19 -30.83 6.48
C LEU A 62 -13.95 -29.40 6.00
N THR A 63 -14.58 -28.96 4.92
CA THR A 63 -14.48 -27.57 4.45
C THR A 63 -15.09 -26.61 5.47
N PHE A 64 -16.26 -26.94 6.02
CA PHE A 64 -16.96 -26.11 6.99
C PHE A 64 -16.16 -25.92 8.28
N PHE A 65 -15.44 -26.95 8.74
CA PHE A 65 -14.56 -26.83 9.89
C PHE A 65 -13.21 -26.22 9.52
N LEU A 66 -12.55 -26.68 8.46
CA LEU A 66 -11.19 -26.24 8.17
C LEU A 66 -11.10 -24.78 7.74
N ALA A 67 -12.08 -24.27 6.98
CA ALA A 67 -12.09 -22.89 6.48
C ALA A 67 -12.05 -21.83 7.60
N PRO A 68 -12.97 -21.82 8.59
CA PRO A 68 -12.94 -20.81 9.66
C PRO A 68 -11.72 -20.95 10.56
N PHE A 69 -11.25 -22.18 10.84
CA PHE A 69 -10.07 -22.37 11.69
C PHE A 69 -8.80 -21.81 11.02
N ILE A 70 -8.61 -22.06 9.72
CA ILE A 70 -7.50 -21.46 8.95
C ILE A 70 -7.64 -19.93 8.90
N ALA A 71 -8.86 -19.42 8.69
CA ALA A 71 -9.10 -17.98 8.66
C ALA A 71 -8.75 -17.31 10.00
N ILE A 72 -9.13 -17.91 11.13
CA ILE A 72 -8.77 -17.41 12.47
C ILE A 72 -7.25 -17.45 12.66
N TRP A 73 -6.58 -18.54 12.26
CA TRP A 73 -5.13 -18.67 12.38
C TRP A 73 -4.39 -17.55 11.62
N TRP A 74 -4.76 -17.33 10.37
CA TRP A 74 -4.19 -16.24 9.57
C TRP A 74 -4.57 -14.86 10.10
N GLY A 75 -5.81 -14.67 10.55
CA GLY A 75 -6.27 -13.42 11.15
C GLY A 75 -5.47 -13.05 12.41
N CYS A 76 -5.23 -14.01 13.30
CA CYS A 76 -4.37 -13.83 14.47
C CYS A 76 -2.93 -13.49 14.06
N GLY A 77 -2.38 -14.16 13.04
CA GLY A 77 -1.06 -13.85 12.49
C GLY A 77 -0.97 -12.40 12.01
N PHE A 78 -1.91 -11.96 11.18
CA PHE A 78 -1.97 -10.59 10.69
C PHE A 78 -2.15 -9.55 11.81
N ALA A 79 -2.94 -9.85 12.85
CA ALA A 79 -3.09 -8.96 13.98
C ALA A 79 -1.78 -8.76 14.76
N LEU A 80 -1.02 -9.84 14.99
CA LEU A 80 0.30 -9.77 15.63
C LEU A 80 1.31 -9.01 14.76
N THR A 81 1.34 -9.28 13.45
CA THR A 81 2.20 -8.55 12.51
C THR A 81 1.86 -7.06 12.49
N ALA A 82 0.57 -6.70 12.50
CA ALA A 82 0.14 -5.30 12.54
C ALA A 82 0.58 -4.62 13.85
N PHE A 83 0.46 -5.32 14.98
CA PHE A 83 0.95 -4.83 16.27
C PHE A 83 2.46 -4.59 16.21
N GLU A 84 3.26 -5.59 15.84
CA GLU A 84 4.71 -5.46 15.69
C GLU A 84 5.08 -4.33 14.72
N HIS A 85 4.33 -4.13 13.64
CA HIS A 85 4.61 -3.06 12.69
C HIS A 85 4.45 -1.67 13.33
N VAL A 86 3.38 -1.47 14.11
CA VAL A 86 3.13 -0.19 14.81
C VAL A 86 4.20 0.07 15.87
N TRP A 87 4.56 -0.93 16.67
CA TRP A 87 5.47 -0.75 17.80
C TRP A 87 6.95 -0.82 17.42
N CYS A 88 7.34 -1.68 16.47
CA CYS A 88 8.72 -1.94 16.10
C CYS A 88 9.10 -1.38 14.72
N LEU A 89 8.32 -1.64 13.66
CA LEU A 89 8.69 -1.12 12.33
C LEU A 89 8.57 0.39 12.24
N THR A 90 7.60 1.02 12.91
CA THR A 90 7.45 2.48 12.88
C THR A 90 8.69 3.22 13.43
N PRO A 91 9.25 2.88 14.62
CA PRO A 91 10.50 3.49 15.05
C PRO A 91 11.70 3.08 14.20
N ILE A 92 11.77 1.83 13.73
CA ILE A 92 12.85 1.38 12.84
C ILE A 92 12.86 2.17 11.54
N ASN A 93 11.71 2.34 10.88
CA ASN A 93 11.58 3.12 9.64
C ASN A 93 11.99 4.58 9.85
N LYS A 94 11.61 5.19 10.98
CA LYS A 94 12.07 6.54 11.33
C LYS A 94 13.58 6.58 11.53
N ASN A 95 14.16 5.62 12.23
CA ASN A 95 15.61 5.54 12.44
C ASN A 95 16.38 5.30 11.14
N VAL A 96 15.89 4.42 10.26
CA VAL A 96 16.46 4.19 8.92
C VAL A 96 16.37 5.46 8.09
N TYR A 97 15.23 6.16 8.10
CA TYR A 97 15.09 7.42 7.39
C TYR A 97 16.07 8.48 7.90
N ILE A 98 16.27 8.59 9.21
CA ILE A 98 17.21 9.57 9.79
C ILE A 98 18.66 9.18 9.47
N CYS A 99 19.04 7.92 9.69
CA CYS A 99 20.41 7.47 9.54
C CYS A 99 20.80 7.36 8.05
N CYS A 100 20.07 6.56 7.28
CA CYS A 100 20.33 6.36 5.85
C CYS A 100 19.95 7.60 5.04
N GLY A 101 18.81 8.23 5.30
CA GLY A 101 18.36 9.40 4.55
C GLY A 101 19.26 10.62 4.71
N THR A 102 19.84 10.84 5.90
CA THR A 102 20.81 11.93 6.12
C THR A 102 22.16 11.63 5.45
N CYS A 103 22.66 10.39 5.58
CA CYS A 103 23.90 9.98 4.93
C CYS A 103 23.79 10.01 3.39
N PHE A 104 22.67 9.51 2.86
CA PHE A 104 22.39 9.52 1.43
C PHE A 104 22.24 10.95 0.91
N LYS A 105 21.42 11.79 1.55
CA LYS A 105 21.31 13.21 1.18
C LYS A 105 22.66 13.93 1.24
N GLY A 106 23.47 13.66 2.27
CA GLY A 106 24.81 14.20 2.40
C GLY A 106 25.71 13.80 1.24
N CYS A 107 25.82 12.49 0.97
CA CYS A 107 26.63 11.95 -0.12
C CYS A 107 26.23 12.53 -1.49
N PHE A 108 24.93 12.56 -1.78
CA PHE A 108 24.43 13.13 -3.02
C PHE A 108 24.70 14.63 -3.11
N LYS A 109 24.51 15.38 -2.02
CA LYS A 109 24.87 16.80 -1.98
C LYS A 109 26.35 17.01 -2.32
N TYR A 110 27.26 16.25 -1.72
CA TYR A 110 28.69 16.36 -2.03
C TYR A 110 28.99 16.01 -3.48
N LEU A 111 28.36 14.98 -4.02
CA LEU A 111 28.49 14.61 -5.43
C LEU A 111 28.07 15.75 -6.38
N PHE A 112 26.92 16.36 -6.13
CA PHE A 112 26.42 17.51 -6.91
C PHE A 112 27.28 18.77 -6.71
N ASP A 113 27.78 19.02 -5.50
CA ASP A 113 28.67 20.14 -5.23
C ASP A 113 30.03 19.98 -5.94
N CYS A 114 30.56 18.76 -6.04
CA CYS A 114 31.84 18.50 -6.70
C CYS A 114 31.74 18.44 -8.22
N LEU A 115 30.62 18.00 -8.79
CA LEU A 115 30.49 17.79 -10.24
C LEU A 115 29.65 18.88 -10.91
N VAL A 116 28.46 19.14 -10.40
CA VAL A 116 27.48 19.99 -11.07
C VAL A 116 27.73 21.47 -10.79
N THR A 117 28.17 21.81 -9.58
CA THR A 117 28.50 23.20 -9.24
C THR A 117 29.65 23.79 -10.05
N PRO A 118 30.82 23.13 -10.25
CA PRO A 118 31.87 23.68 -11.10
C PRO A 118 31.44 23.77 -12.56
N CYS A 119 30.74 22.77 -13.10
CA CYS A 119 30.22 22.82 -14.47
C CYS A 119 29.24 23.99 -14.67
N THR A 120 28.31 24.18 -13.74
CA THR A 120 27.33 25.28 -13.82
C THR A 120 28.01 26.65 -13.69
N ARG A 121 29.01 26.78 -12.81
CA ARG A 121 29.80 28.02 -12.70
C ARG A 121 30.64 28.29 -13.94
N ALA A 122 31.24 27.26 -14.55
CA ALA A 122 32.01 27.40 -15.77
C ALA A 122 31.12 27.84 -16.94
N CYS A 123 29.99 27.14 -17.16
CA CYS A 123 29.03 27.50 -18.21
C CYS A 123 28.43 28.90 -18.01
N GLY A 124 28.08 29.26 -16.78
CA GLY A 124 27.57 30.60 -16.45
C GLY A 124 28.61 31.71 -16.63
N GLY A 125 29.88 31.45 -16.31
CA GLY A 125 30.98 32.38 -16.50
C GLY A 125 31.23 32.75 -17.96
N ILE A 126 31.09 31.77 -18.86
CA ILE A 126 31.20 31.99 -20.31
C ILE A 126 30.12 32.98 -20.77
N PHE A 127 28.87 32.82 -20.32
CA PHE A 127 27.76 33.71 -20.70
C PHE A 127 27.90 35.14 -20.15
N VAL A 128 28.49 35.31 -18.96
CA VAL A 128 28.78 36.62 -18.37
C VAL A 128 29.85 37.37 -19.17
N VAL A 129 30.90 36.66 -19.62
CA VAL A 129 31.95 37.26 -20.46
C VAL A 129 31.37 37.79 -21.77
N PHE A 130 30.46 37.04 -22.41
CA PHE A 130 29.80 37.48 -23.64
C PHE A 130 28.80 38.64 -23.46
N HIS A 131 28.29 38.86 -22.24
CA HIS A 131 27.36 39.97 -21.94
C HIS A 131 28.06 41.23 -21.37
N THR A 132 29.39 41.23 -21.22
CA THR A 132 30.12 42.36 -20.63
C THR A 132 30.70 43.29 -21.70
N ASP A 133 29.82 43.90 -22.50
CA ASP A 133 30.06 45.23 -23.09
C ASP A 133 29.43 46.35 -22.22
N ARG A 134 29.13 46.05 -20.94
CA ARG A 134 28.58 47.00 -19.97
C ARG A 134 29.61 47.25 -18.86
N PRO A 135 29.78 48.51 -18.40
CA PRO A 135 30.74 48.85 -17.36
C PRO A 135 30.44 48.07 -16.07
N PRO A 136 31.47 47.76 -15.25
CA PRO A 136 31.34 46.87 -14.10
C PRO A 136 30.34 47.44 -13.11
N THR A 137 29.23 46.75 -12.89
CA THR A 137 28.31 47.06 -11.79
C THR A 137 29.00 46.72 -10.46
N PRO A 138 28.91 47.61 -9.45
CA PRO A 138 29.53 47.36 -8.16
C PRO A 138 28.96 46.09 -7.53
N ARG A 139 29.83 45.12 -7.24
CA ARG A 139 29.46 43.94 -6.43
C ARG A 139 29.13 44.41 -5.01
N ILE A 140 27.86 44.67 -4.75
CA ILE A 140 27.36 44.75 -3.38
C ILE A 140 27.40 43.31 -2.84
N ARG A 141 28.41 42.99 -2.02
CA ARG A 141 28.36 41.78 -1.20
C ARG A 141 27.13 41.92 -0.29
N PRO A 142 26.11 41.06 -0.35
CA PRO A 142 25.10 41.07 0.71
C PRO A 142 25.84 40.77 2.01
N LYS A 143 25.75 41.70 2.98
CA LYS A 143 26.27 41.46 4.33
C LYS A 143 25.72 40.11 4.79
N ALA A 144 26.63 39.22 5.19
CA ALA A 144 26.27 37.99 5.89
C ALA A 144 25.25 38.37 6.97
N ARG A 145 24.05 37.79 6.88
CA ARG A 145 23.01 37.94 7.89
C ARG A 145 23.59 37.38 9.18
N GLN A 146 24.09 38.27 10.05
CA GLN A 146 24.33 37.95 11.44
C GLN A 146 22.97 37.53 12.02
N THR A 147 22.81 36.25 12.32
CA THR A 147 21.77 35.79 13.23
C THR A 147 22.09 36.39 14.59
N LYS A 148 21.48 37.56 14.88
CA LYS A 148 21.46 38.13 16.22
C LYS A 148 20.56 37.26 17.10
N THR A 149 21.18 36.37 17.86
CA THR A 149 20.72 35.99 19.19
C THR A 149 20.85 37.22 20.12
N ALA A 150 19.94 38.19 19.99
CA ALA A 150 19.77 39.31 20.93
C ALA A 150 18.56 40.18 20.54
N SER A 151 17.36 39.74 20.92
CA SER A 151 16.18 40.61 21.08
C SER A 151 15.14 39.84 21.90
N ARG A 152 15.54 39.55 23.14
CA ARG A 152 14.69 39.30 24.30
C ARG A 152 14.38 40.70 24.87
N ASP A 153 13.11 40.99 25.20
CA ASP A 153 12.64 42.09 26.08
C ASP A 153 11.60 43.12 25.55
N GLN A 154 10.98 43.02 24.36
CA GLN A 154 9.87 43.96 24.03
C GLN A 154 8.63 43.41 23.28
N LYS A 155 8.46 42.09 23.14
CA LYS A 155 7.23 41.50 22.55
C LYS A 155 6.58 40.54 23.55
N GLY A 156 6.06 41.08 24.66
CA GLY A 156 5.65 40.31 25.82
C GLY A 156 4.15 40.22 26.10
N GLU A 157 3.30 41.05 25.47
CA GLU A 157 1.90 41.20 25.93
C GLU A 157 0.82 40.99 24.86
N GLU A 158 1.16 40.80 23.58
CA GLU A 158 0.16 40.57 22.52
C GLU A 158 0.22 39.17 21.86
N GLU A 159 1.17 38.31 22.22
CA GLU A 159 1.39 37.01 21.53
C GLU A 159 0.76 35.79 22.23
N ASN A 160 -0.04 35.98 23.29
CA ASN A 160 -0.61 34.83 24.04
C ASN A 160 -1.94 34.31 23.48
N GLN A 161 -2.73 35.10 22.74
CA GLN A 161 -4.08 34.68 22.33
C GLN A 161 -4.06 33.84 21.04
N ASP A 162 -3.15 34.12 20.11
CA ASP A 162 -3.07 33.42 18.81
C ASP A 162 -2.38 32.04 18.89
N ASP A 163 -1.47 31.86 19.86
CA ASP A 163 -0.72 30.61 20.04
C ASP A 163 -1.59 29.48 20.60
N ASP A 164 -2.60 29.79 21.42
CA ASP A 164 -3.52 28.79 21.97
C ASP A 164 -4.48 28.24 20.91
N ASP A 165 -4.92 29.07 19.96
CA ASP A 165 -5.77 28.64 18.84
C ASP A 165 -4.99 27.79 17.81
N ASP A 166 -3.74 28.15 17.50
CA ASP A 166 -2.89 27.34 16.62
C ASP A 166 -2.48 26.02 17.28
N LYS A 167 -2.28 26.02 18.60
CA LYS A 167 -2.01 24.80 19.38
C LYS A 167 -3.25 23.90 19.42
N ASN A 168 -4.44 24.45 19.61
CA ASN A 168 -5.71 23.72 19.54
C ASN A 168 -5.96 23.16 18.14
N ARG A 169 -5.68 23.93 17.09
CA ARG A 169 -5.79 23.50 15.68
C ARG A 169 -4.79 22.40 15.33
N LYS A 170 -3.54 22.51 15.80
CA LYS A 170 -2.51 21.47 15.63
C LYS A 170 -2.84 20.21 16.42
N ALA A 171 -3.37 20.34 17.64
CA ALA A 171 -3.84 19.22 18.45
C ALA A 171 -5.01 18.49 17.79
N ALA A 172 -5.98 19.22 17.23
CA ALA A 172 -7.09 18.65 16.48
C ALA A 172 -6.62 17.89 15.22
N ILE A 173 -5.61 18.38 14.50
CA ILE A 173 -5.03 17.71 13.33
C ILE A 173 -4.26 16.43 13.73
N LEU A 174 -3.63 16.41 14.91
CA LEU A 174 -2.92 15.25 15.45
C LEU A 174 -3.86 14.17 16.00
N ALA A 175 -5.08 14.54 16.41
CA ALA A 175 -6.10 13.61 16.91
C ALA A 175 -6.83 12.84 15.78
N VAL A 176 -6.68 13.24 14.52
CA VAL A 176 -7.26 12.54 13.37
C VAL A 176 -6.36 11.35 12.98
N PRO A 177 -6.90 10.13 12.79
CA PRO A 177 -6.11 8.97 12.39
C PRO A 177 -5.31 9.26 11.11
N MET A 178 -4.02 8.90 11.12
CA MET A 178 -3.03 9.23 10.06
C MET A 178 -3.51 8.97 8.63
N VAL A 179 -4.31 7.91 8.41
CA VAL A 179 -4.88 7.56 7.09
C VAL A 179 -5.89 8.62 6.58
N ALA A 180 -6.72 9.18 7.47
CA ALA A 180 -7.66 10.24 7.10
C ALA A 180 -6.95 11.59 6.89
N ARG A 181 -5.81 11.78 7.57
CA ARG A 181 -4.95 12.96 7.43
C ARG A 181 -4.30 13.02 6.04
N GLU A 182 -3.77 11.90 5.51
CA GLU A 182 -3.21 11.85 4.15
C GLU A 182 -4.26 12.10 3.06
N SER A 183 -5.46 11.53 3.20
CA SER A 183 -6.57 11.77 2.26
C SER A 183 -6.97 13.24 2.21
N SER A 184 -6.98 13.91 3.37
CA SER A 184 -7.30 15.34 3.49
C SER A 184 -6.24 16.24 2.85
N TYR A 185 -4.95 15.94 3.02
CA TYR A 185 -3.87 16.69 2.36
C TYR A 185 -3.89 16.53 0.84
N LEU A 186 -4.17 15.33 0.34
CA LEU A 186 -4.26 15.06 -1.08
C LEU A 186 -5.46 15.77 -1.72
N SER A 187 -6.61 15.80 -1.02
CA SER A 187 -7.83 16.50 -1.48
C SER A 187 -7.63 18.02 -1.50
N HIS A 188 -7.06 18.59 -0.44
CA HIS A 188 -6.81 20.03 -0.34
C HIS A 188 -5.78 20.52 -1.38
N ASN A 189 -4.74 19.73 -1.66
CA ASN A 189 -3.76 20.06 -2.69
C ASN A 189 -4.36 19.97 -4.10
N LYS A 190 -5.18 18.95 -4.39
CA LYS A 190 -5.93 18.84 -5.67
C LYS A 190 -6.89 20.02 -5.86
N GLY A 191 -7.61 20.43 -4.82
CA GLY A 191 -8.52 21.57 -4.86
C GLY A 191 -7.81 22.90 -5.11
N ASN A 192 -6.64 23.11 -4.50
CA ASN A 192 -5.84 24.32 -4.70
C ASN A 192 -5.17 24.33 -6.08
N ALA A 193 -4.71 23.18 -6.56
CA ALA A 193 -4.18 23.03 -7.91
C ALA A 193 -5.28 23.30 -8.96
N LEU A 194 -6.48 22.74 -8.80
CA LEU A 194 -7.62 22.99 -9.69
C LEU A 194 -8.05 24.45 -9.67
N LYS A 195 -8.12 25.09 -8.50
CA LYS A 195 -8.40 26.53 -8.39
C LYS A 195 -7.32 27.40 -9.04
N SER A 196 -6.05 27.00 -8.93
CA SER A 196 -4.95 27.70 -9.61
C SER A 196 -5.03 27.55 -11.14
N ILE A 197 -5.41 26.38 -11.63
CA ILE A 197 -5.61 26.10 -13.05
C ILE A 197 -6.84 26.84 -13.59
N GLN A 198 -7.95 26.87 -12.84
CA GLN A 198 -9.15 27.64 -13.22
C GLN A 198 -8.90 29.15 -13.23
N ARG A 199 -8.05 29.69 -12.35
CA ARG A 199 -7.63 31.11 -12.40
C ARG A 199 -6.78 31.39 -13.64
N GLN A 200 -5.87 30.49 -14.01
CA GLN A 200 -5.05 30.63 -15.22
C GLN A 200 -5.89 30.56 -16.52
N MET A 201 -6.99 29.79 -16.51
CA MET A 201 -7.92 29.72 -17.63
C MET A 201 -8.99 30.83 -17.65
N GLY A 202 -8.90 31.83 -16.76
CA GLY A 202 -9.81 32.98 -16.75
C GLY A 202 -11.27 32.62 -16.42
N LEU A 203 -11.52 31.45 -15.81
CA LEU A 203 -12.87 30.93 -15.54
C LEU A 203 -13.46 31.40 -14.19
N TYR A 204 -12.77 32.30 -13.50
CA TYR A 204 -13.24 32.91 -12.25
C TYR A 204 -12.68 34.33 -12.14
N ASN A 205 -13.56 35.33 -12.06
CA ASN A 205 -13.20 36.71 -11.66
C ASN A 205 -13.11 36.79 -10.14
#